data_AF-A0A380DYW2-F1
#
_entry.id   AF-A0A380DYW2-F1
#
_cell.length_a   1.000
_cell.length_b   1.000
_cell.length_c   1.000
_cell.angle_alpha   90.00
_cell.angle_beta   90.00
_cell.angle_gamma   90.00
#
_symmetry.space_group_name_H-M   'P 1'
#
loop_
_entity.id
_entity.type
_entity.pdbx_description
1 polymer ?
#
loop_
_entity_poly.entity_id
_entity_poly.type
_entity_poly.pdbx_seq_one_letter_code
_entity_poly.pdbx_strand_id
1 'polypeptide(L)'
;MEAARRYNKVVRLKGGDPAIFGRVQEEVDTLNEYHIAFEIVPGVTSASAAVATMQTGLTMRAVAKSVTFSTGHFKDSEENEVDVNSLVNGGTLAIYMG
;
A
#
# COMPACT_ATOMS: atom_id res chain seq x y z
N MET A 1 0.06 14.19 16.69
CA MET A 1 0.50 14.44 18.08
C MET A 1 -0.56 15.10 18.94
N GLU A 2 -1.11 16.26 18.54
CA GLU A 2 -2.10 17.00 19.34
C GLU A 2 -3.31 16.16 19.76
N ALA A 3 -3.93 15.43 18.83
CA ALA A 3 -5.06 14.57 19.11
C ALA A 3 -4.75 13.49 20.17
N ALA A 4 -3.55 12.90 20.14
CA ALA A 4 -3.15 11.87 21.10
C ALA A 4 -2.91 12.42 22.52
N ARG A 5 -2.64 13.72 22.65
CA ARG A 5 -2.56 14.40 23.95
C ARG A 5 -3.95 14.80 24.50
N ARG A 6 -4.92 14.99 23.61
CA ARG A 6 -6.27 15.46 23.95
C ARG A 6 -7.27 14.33 24.16
N TYR A 7 -7.11 13.21 23.47
CA TYR A 7 -8.05 12.10 23.46
C TYR A 7 -7.39 10.81 23.91
N ASN A 8 -8.12 9.98 24.66
CA ASN A 8 -7.63 8.69 25.17
C ASN A 8 -7.42 7.64 24.06
N LYS A 9 -8.15 7.75 22.95
CA LYS A 9 -8.05 6.85 21.78
C LYS A 9 -8.18 7.67 20.52
N VAL A 10 -7.25 7.48 19.60
CA VAL A 10 -7.22 8.16 18.30
C VAL A 10 -7.10 7.09 17.23
N VAL A 11 -7.95 7.19 16.19
CA VAL A 11 -7.90 6.31 15.04
C VAL A 11 -7.52 7.13 13.81
N ARG A 12 -6.48 6.68 13.11
CA ARG A 12 -6.13 7.15 11.77
C ARG A 12 -6.67 6.14 10.77
N LEU A 13 -7.88 6.38 10.26
CA LEU A 13 -8.46 5.52 9.24
C LEU A 13 -7.75 5.77 7.90
N LYS A 14 -7.26 4.70 7.28
CA LYS A 14 -6.56 4.72 5.99
C LYS A 14 -7.32 3.86 5.00
N GLY A 15 -7.37 4.29 3.75
CA GLY A 15 -7.98 3.51 2.67
C GLY A 15 -7.08 2.34 2.27
N GLY A 16 -7.67 1.18 2.02
CA GLY A 16 -6.94 -0.02 1.62
C GLY A 16 -6.18 -0.66 2.79
N ASP A 17 -4.92 -1.03 2.54
CA ASP A 17 -4.01 -1.53 3.57
C ASP A 17 -2.99 -0.45 3.96
N PRO A 18 -2.79 -0.16 5.26
CA PRO A 18 -1.83 0.86 5.71
C PRO A 18 -0.40 0.69 5.18
N ALA A 19 0.05 -0.55 4.97
CA ALA A 19 1.41 -0.87 4.54
C ALA A 19 1.62 -0.74 3.02
N ILE A 20 0.56 -0.62 2.23
CA ILE A 20 0.65 -0.51 0.76
C ILE A 20 0.43 0.93 0.33
N PHE A 21 1.53 1.64 0.00
CA PHE A 21 1.54 3.04 -0.43
C PHE A 21 0.83 4.03 0.52
N GLY A 22 0.55 3.62 1.76
CA GLY A 22 -0.18 4.42 2.75
C GLY A 22 0.69 5.40 3.55
N ARG A 23 2.01 5.45 3.34
CA ARG A 23 2.97 6.26 4.13
C ARG A 23 2.93 5.96 5.63
N VAL A 24 2.60 4.72 6.02
CA VAL A 24 2.50 4.35 7.45
C VAL A 24 3.82 4.49 8.19
N GLN A 25 4.96 4.30 7.52
CA GLN A 25 6.28 4.40 8.16
C GLN A 25 6.53 5.79 8.75
N GLU A 26 6.17 6.86 8.04
CA GLU A 26 6.34 8.24 8.53
C GLU A 26 5.49 8.50 9.80
N GLU A 27 4.28 7.93 9.85
CA GLU A 27 3.41 8.00 11.02
C GLU A 27 4.01 7.19 12.19
N VAL A 28 4.55 6.00 11.92
CA VAL A 28 5.23 5.14 12.91
C VAL A 28 6.46 5.80 13.50
N ASP A 29 7.33 6.38 12.67
CA ASP A 29 8.56 7.06 13.11
C ASP A 29 8.21 8.20 14.07
N THR A 30 7.19 8.99 13.71
CA THR A 30 6.69 10.07 14.56
C THR A 30 6.12 9.53 15.88
N LEU A 31 5.31 8.47 15.85
CA LEU A 31 4.74 7.91 17.08
C LEU A 31 5.81 7.33 18.01
N ASN A 32 6.84 6.70 17.45
CA ASN A 32 7.99 6.17 18.19
C ASN A 32 8.82 7.28 18.83
N GLU A 33 9.12 8.36 18.09
CA GLU A 33 9.88 9.53 18.58
C GLU A 33 9.26 10.11 19.86
N TYR A 34 7.93 10.15 19.92
CA TYR A 34 7.18 10.68 21.05
C TYR A 34 6.65 9.62 22.02
N HIS A 35 7.09 8.37 21.87
CA HIS A 35 6.74 7.24 22.74
C HIS A 35 5.22 7.03 22.89
N ILE A 36 4.47 7.19 21.80
CA ILE A 36 3.04 6.92 21.78
C ILE A 36 2.80 5.46 21.38
N ALA A 37 2.10 4.71 22.23
CA ALA A 37 1.68 3.35 21.92
C ALA A 37 0.66 3.35 20.77
N PHE A 38 0.86 2.45 19.81
CA PHE A 38 -0.02 2.28 18.65
C PHE A 38 -0.05 0.82 18.19
N GLU A 39 -1.02 0.51 17.34
CA GLU A 39 -1.09 -0.74 16.59
C GLU A 39 -1.41 -0.43 15.11
N ILE A 40 -0.92 -1.29 14.21
CA ILE A 40 -1.31 -1.26 12.80
C ILE A 40 -2.32 -2.38 12.59
N VAL A 41 -3.54 -2.01 12.18
CA VAL A 41 -4.58 -2.97 11.80
C VAL A 41 -4.51 -3.17 10.28
N PRO A 42 -4.19 -4.38 9.77
CA PRO A 42 -4.15 -4.66 8.34
C PRO A 42 -5.51 -4.44 7.66
N GLY A 43 -5.47 -4.11 6.37
CA GLY A 43 -6.66 -3.88 5.55
C GLY A 43 -6.63 -4.66 4.23
N VAL A 44 -7.70 -4.53 3.45
CA VAL A 44 -7.75 -5.10 2.09
C VAL A 44 -7.26 -4.05 1.11
N THR A 45 -6.09 -4.28 0.51
CA THR A 45 -5.53 -3.35 -0.47
C THR A 45 -6.33 -3.31 -1.78
N SER A 46 -6.30 -2.17 -2.47
CA SER A 46 -7.12 -1.90 -3.67
C SER A 46 -6.90 -2.92 -4.79
N ALA A 47 -5.67 -3.40 -4.99
CA ALA A 47 -5.38 -4.41 -6.00
C ALA A 47 -6.09 -5.75 -5.72
N SER A 48 -6.14 -6.14 -4.44
CA SER A 48 -6.85 -7.36 -4.03
C SER A 48 -8.36 -7.18 -4.21
N ALA A 49 -8.89 -6.02 -3.86
CA ALA A 49 -10.31 -5.70 -4.07
C ALA A 49 -10.67 -5.71 -5.56
N ALA A 50 -9.83 -5.12 -6.41
CA ALA A 50 -10.07 -5.02 -7.85
C ALA A 50 -10.14 -6.39 -8.54
N VAL A 51 -9.21 -7.31 -8.28
CA VAL A 51 -9.30 -8.65 -8.89
C VAL A 51 -10.51 -9.45 -8.39
N ALA A 52 -10.91 -9.22 -7.13
CA ALA A 52 -12.07 -9.88 -6.55
C ALA A 52 -13.38 -9.45 -7.24
N THR A 53 -13.54 -8.16 -7.59
CA THR A 53 -14.71 -7.71 -8.37
C THR A 53 -14.72 -8.27 -9.78
N MET A 54 -13.55 -8.63 -10.31
CA MET A 54 -13.37 -9.32 -11.60
C MET A 54 -13.49 -10.85 -11.49
N GLN A 55 -13.78 -11.39 -10.31
CA GLN A 55 -13.85 -12.84 -10.05
C GLN A 55 -12.56 -13.59 -10.45
N THR A 56 -11.42 -12.93 -10.31
CA THR A 56 -10.09 -13.50 -10.59
C THR A 56 -9.12 -13.24 -9.44
N GLY A 57 -7.91 -13.79 -9.54
CA GLY A 57 -6.84 -13.59 -8.57
C GLY A 57 -5.70 -12.74 -9.13
N LEU A 58 -4.92 -12.12 -8.24
CA LEU A 58 -3.63 -11.52 -8.59
C LEU A 58 -2.59 -12.57 -9.00
N THR A 59 -2.83 -13.86 -8.68
CA THR A 59 -1.98 -14.97 -9.12
C THR A 59 -2.83 -16.03 -9.80
N MET A 60 -2.24 -16.69 -10.79
CA MET A 60 -2.85 -17.75 -11.58
C MET A 60 -1.76 -18.75 -11.91
N ARG A 61 -1.89 -20.02 -11.48
CA ARG A 61 -0.80 -21.02 -11.49
C ARG A 61 -0.03 -21.14 -12.82
N ALA A 62 -0.71 -21.01 -13.96
CA ALA A 62 -0.13 -21.11 -15.30
C ALA A 62 0.08 -19.77 -16.02
N VAL A 63 -0.34 -18.65 -15.42
CA VAL A 63 -0.44 -17.33 -16.10
C VAL A 63 0.30 -16.23 -15.34
N ALA A 64 0.20 -16.19 -14.01
CA ALA A 64 0.80 -15.17 -13.16
C ALA A 64 1.35 -15.80 -11.86
N LYS A 65 2.67 -15.94 -11.77
CA LYS A 65 3.36 -16.57 -10.61
C LYS A 65 3.87 -15.57 -9.57
N SER A 66 3.87 -14.28 -9.90
CA SER A 66 4.32 -13.19 -9.05
C SER A 66 3.35 -12.02 -9.14
N VAL A 67 3.37 -11.18 -8.11
CA VAL A 67 2.61 -9.92 -8.04
C VAL A 67 3.59 -8.82 -7.72
N THR A 68 3.55 -7.74 -8.51
CA THR A 68 4.30 -6.52 -8.25
C THR A 68 3.32 -5.38 -7.98
N PHE A 69 3.44 -4.76 -6.81
CA PHE A 69 2.75 -3.51 -6.50
C PHE A 69 3.69 -2.35 -6.85
N SER A 70 3.25 -1.44 -7.72
CA SER A 70 4.03 -0.26 -8.13
C SER A 70 3.18 1.01 -8.05
N THR A 71 3.84 2.16 -7.96
CA THR A 71 3.19 3.48 -8.04
C THR A 71 3.46 4.11 -9.41
N GLY A 72 2.44 4.70 -10.01
CA GLY A 72 2.57 5.53 -11.23
C GLY A 72 2.88 7.00 -10.94
N HIS A 73 2.80 7.44 -9.68
CA HIS A 73 3.13 8.80 -9.25
C HIS A 73 4.39 8.79 -8.39
N PHE A 74 5.42 9.50 -8.85
CA PHE A 74 6.71 9.65 -8.16
C PHE A 74 6.82 11.06 -7.57
N LYS A 75 7.46 11.15 -6.39
CA LYS A 75 7.54 12.37 -5.57
C LYS A 75 8.29 13.51 -6.28
N ASP A 76 9.25 13.15 -7.12
CA ASP A 76 10.03 14.08 -7.91
C ASP A 76 9.67 13.80 -9.36
N SER A 77 9.36 14.85 -10.12
CA SER A 77 8.97 14.84 -11.53
C SER A 77 10.06 14.34 -12.50
N GLU A 78 10.96 13.48 -12.01
CA GLU A 78 11.69 12.54 -12.83
C GLU A 78 10.69 11.49 -13.30
N GLU A 79 10.57 11.33 -14.62
CA GLU A 79 9.89 10.20 -15.26
C GLU A 79 10.57 8.90 -14.84
N ASN A 80 10.31 8.45 -13.62
CA ASN A 80 10.65 7.11 -13.20
C ASN A 80 9.66 6.21 -13.93
N GLU A 81 10.14 5.51 -14.94
CA GLU A 81 9.33 4.53 -15.65
C GLU A 81 8.81 3.50 -14.65
N VAL A 82 7.53 3.15 -14.77
CA VAL A 82 6.97 2.01 -14.05
C VAL A 82 7.79 0.80 -14.44
N ASP A 83 8.41 0.13 -13.46
CA ASP A 83 9.19 -1.08 -13.72
C ASP A 83 8.28 -2.24 -14.19
N VAL A 84 8.16 -2.34 -15.51
CA VAL A 84 7.37 -3.35 -16.20
C VAL A 84 8.10 -4.69 -16.35
N ASN A 85 9.31 -4.86 -15.81
CA ASN A 85 10.04 -6.14 -15.90
C ASN A 85 9.26 -7.30 -15.26
N SER A 86 8.36 -7.00 -14.31
CA SER A 86 7.42 -7.96 -13.74
C SER A 86 6.45 -8.56 -14.77
N LEU A 87 6.04 -7.79 -15.78
CA LEU A 87 5.21 -8.25 -16.90
C LEU A 87 5.99 -9.15 -17.85
N VAL A 88 7.27 -8.83 -18.10
CA VAL A 88 8.15 -9.63 -18.97
C VAL A 88 8.33 -11.05 -18.44
N ASN A 89 8.28 -11.22 -17.11
CA ASN A 89 8.42 -12.51 -16.44
C ASN A 89 7.08 -13.24 -16.20
N GLY A 90 5.98 -12.78 -16.80
CA GLY A 90 4.67 -13.41 -16.65
C GLY A 90 4.08 -13.27 -15.25
N GLY A 91 4.24 -12.10 -14.63
CA GLY A 91 3.60 -11.73 -13.36
C GLY A 91 2.39 -10.80 -13.55
N THR A 92 1.71 -10.49 -12.45
CA THR A 92 0.66 -9.45 -12.41
C THR A 92 1.25 -8.15 -11.86
N LEU A 93 1.13 -7.07 -12.63
CA LEU A 93 1.51 -5.72 -12.20
C LEU A 93 0.26 -4.96 -11.75
N ALA A 94 0.25 -4.53 -10.49
CA ALA A 94 -0.79 -3.70 -9.91
C ALA A 94 -0.25 -2.27 -9.71
N ILE A 95 -0.70 -1.35 -10.54
CA ILE A 95 -0.29 0.06 -10.53
C ILE A 95 -1.25 0.87 -9.65
N TYR A 96 -0.69 1.56 -8.67
CA TYR A 96 -1.39 2.51 -7.79
C TYR A 96 -1.07 3.93 -8.23
N MET A 97 -2.01 4.86 -8.05
CA MET A 97 -1.76 6.29 -8.32
C MET A 97 -1.19 6.56 -9.73
N GLY A 98 -1.54 5.72 -10.70
CA GLY A 98 -1.16 5.89 -12.11
C GLY A 98 -2.25 6.54 -12.94
#